data_AF-A0A0R1GS49-F1
#
_entry.id   AF-A0A0R1GS49-F1
#
_cell.length_a   1.000
_cell.length_b   1.000
_cell.length_c   1.000
_cell.angle_alpha   90.00
_cell.angle_beta   90.00
_cell.angle_gamma   90.00
#
_symmetry.space_group_name_H-M   'P 1'
#
loop_
_entity.id
_entity.type
_entity.pdbx_description
1 polymer ?
#
loop_
_entity_poly.entity_id
_entity_poly.type
_entity_poly.pdbx_seq_one_letter_code
_entity_poly.pdbx_strand_id
1 'polypeptide(L)'
;MSKLLHPTLNILFKVAFLDFYVFLAAGVCAIVRVPDHILFTIWTAVAVIFVLSALLTLSGIIFAQLYREMEAISIFVLQAGLSIFLLTMVL
;
A
#
# COMPACT_ATOMS: atom_id res chain seq x y z
N MET A 1 -22.90 -10.95 -3.20
CA MET A 1 -21.46 -10.95 -3.54
C MET A 1 -21.10 -9.68 -4.34
N SER A 2 -21.27 -8.48 -3.77
CA SER A 2 -20.98 -7.20 -4.44
C SER A 2 -20.21 -6.19 -3.57
N LYS A 3 -19.96 -6.51 -2.29
CA LYS A 3 -19.28 -5.60 -1.34
C LYS A 3 -17.76 -5.52 -1.51
N LEU A 4 -17.16 -6.44 -2.28
CA LEU A 4 -15.73 -6.42 -2.58
C LEU A 4 -15.37 -5.43 -3.69
N LEU A 5 -16.26 -5.20 -4.66
CA LEU A 5 -16.05 -4.22 -5.74
C LEU A 5 -16.46 -2.79 -5.38
N HIS A 6 -17.19 -2.60 -4.29
CA HIS A 6 -17.51 -1.28 -3.73
C HIS A 6 -16.85 -1.16 -2.35
N PRO A 7 -15.52 -1.00 -2.28
CA PRO A 7 -14.85 -0.83 -1.01
C PRO A 7 -15.32 0.48 -0.37
N THR A 8 -15.97 0.35 0.79
CA THR A 8 -16.30 1.51 1.62
C THR A 8 -15.03 2.14 2.17
N LEU A 9 -15.07 3.42 2.51
CA LEU A 9 -13.94 4.17 3.05
C LEU A 9 -13.29 3.51 4.29
N ASN A 10 -14.08 2.82 5.12
CA ASN A 10 -13.58 2.07 6.28
C ASN A 10 -12.68 0.87 5.88
N ILE A 11 -12.97 0.20 4.76
CA ILE A 11 -12.11 -0.89 4.24
C ILE A 11 -10.80 -0.31 3.71
N LEU A 12 -10.88 0.81 2.99
CA LEU A 12 -9.73 1.57 2.51
C LEU A 12 -8.78 1.97 3.63
N PHE A 13 -9.31 2.50 4.73
CA PHE A 13 -8.51 2.79 5.91
C PHE A 13 -7.86 1.55 6.50
N LYS A 14 -8.56 0.42 6.58
CA LYS A 14 -7.95 -0.84 7.06
C LYS A 14 -6.80 -1.32 6.18
N VAL A 15 -6.93 -1.17 4.86
CA VAL A 15 -5.84 -1.48 3.91
C VAL A 15 -4.67 -0.54 4.13
N ALA A 16 -4.91 0.78 4.23
CA ALA A 16 -3.86 1.76 4.50
C ALA A 16 -3.14 1.52 5.84
N PHE A 17 -3.87 1.11 6.88
CA PHE A 17 -3.28 0.71 8.17
C PHE A 17 -2.40 -0.53 8.04
N LEU A 18 -2.85 -1.52 7.26
CA LEU A 18 -2.06 -2.72 7.00
C LEU A 18 -0.77 -2.38 6.26
N ASP A 19 -0.85 -1.54 5.23
CA ASP A 19 0.33 -1.05 4.49
C ASP A 19 1.33 -0.36 5.41
N PHE A 20 0.85 0.47 6.34
CA PHE A 20 1.69 1.11 7.35
C PHE A 20 2.41 0.10 8.25
N TYR A 21 1.72 -0.93 8.74
CA TYR A 21 2.34 -1.96 9.57
C TYR A 21 3.35 -2.81 8.80
N VAL A 22 3.06 -3.14 7.55
CA VAL A 22 3.99 -3.87 6.66
C VAL A 22 5.24 -3.03 6.42
N PHE A 23 5.09 -1.74 6.14
CA PHE A 23 6.21 -0.82 5.97
C PHE A 23 7.04 -0.69 7.26
N LEU A 24 6.39 -0.58 8.42
CA LEU A 24 7.06 -0.52 9.72
C LEU A 24 7.87 -1.79 9.99
N ALA A 25 7.29 -2.97 9.73
CA ALA A 25 7.99 -4.24 9.90
C ALA A 25 9.24 -4.32 9.01
N ALA A 26 9.14 -3.92 7.75
CA ALA A 26 10.28 -3.85 6.84
C ALA A 26 11.35 -2.83 7.30
N GLY A 27 10.92 -1.67 7.81
CA GLY A 27 11.82 -0.68 8.40
C GLY A 27 12.57 -1.22 9.63
N VAL A 28 11.92 -2.00 10.48
CA VAL A 28 12.58 -2.69 11.60
C VAL A 28 13.61 -3.69 11.09
N CYS A 29 13.30 -4.47 10.04
CA CYS A 29 14.27 -5.39 9.42
C CYS A 29 15.51 -4.66 8.86
N ALA A 30 15.36 -3.43 8.36
CA ALA A 30 16.50 -2.63 7.91
C ALA A 30 17.41 -2.20 9.07
N ILE A 31 16.85 -1.97 10.27
CA ILE A 31 17.61 -1.59 11.46
C ILE A 31 18.29 -2.81 12.10
N VAL A 32 17.59 -3.94 12.16
CA VAL A 32 18.05 -5.17 12.83
C VAL A 32 18.96 -5.98 11.92
N ARG A 33 20.05 -5.39 11.39
CA ARG A 33 21.14 -6.04 10.61
C ARG A 33 20.77 -7.37 9.92
N VAL A 34 19.70 -7.35 9.11
CA VAL A 34 19.24 -8.52 8.36
C VAL A 34 20.19 -8.68 7.16
N PRO A 35 20.53 -9.91 6.74
CA PRO A 35 21.32 -10.14 5.54
C PRO A 35 20.73 -9.44 4.31
N ASP A 36 21.56 -8.78 3.51
CA ASP A 36 21.11 -7.91 2.42
C ASP A 36 20.20 -8.61 1.38
N HIS A 37 20.42 -9.91 1.13
CA HIS A 37 19.59 -10.71 0.22
C HIS A 37 18.16 -10.93 0.75
N ILE A 38 18.00 -11.04 2.08
CA ILE A 38 16.68 -11.14 2.71
C ILE A 38 16.03 -9.76 2.75
N LEU A 39 16.82 -8.72 3.06
CA LEU A 39 16.33 -7.35 3.10
C LEU A 39 15.79 -6.91 1.73
N PHE A 40 16.50 -7.23 0.64
CA PHE A 40 16.03 -7.01 -0.72
C PHE A 40 14.68 -7.67 -0.96
N THR A 41 14.57 -8.98 -0.63
CA THR A 41 13.33 -9.75 -0.78
C THR A 41 12.15 -9.15 0.00
N ILE A 42 12.40 -8.69 1.24
CA ILE A 42 11.39 -8.04 2.08
C ILE A 42 10.92 -6.73 1.43
N TRP A 43 11.85 -5.89 0.96
CA TRP A 43 11.50 -4.64 0.28
C TRP A 43 10.74 -4.87 -1.02
N THR A 44 11.09 -5.90 -1.80
CA THR A 44 10.33 -6.26 -3.00
C THR A 44 8.90 -6.70 -2.64
N ALA A 45 8.74 -7.52 -1.61
CA ALA A 45 7.42 -7.95 -1.15
C ALA A 45 6.56 -6.78 -0.66
N VAL A 46 7.16 -5.84 0.08
CA VAL A 46 6.49 -4.60 0.52
C VAL A 46 6.05 -3.76 -0.68
N ALA A 47 6.92 -3.58 -1.67
CA ALA A 47 6.58 -2.84 -2.88
C ALA A 47 5.37 -3.45 -3.61
N VAL A 48 5.33 -4.78 -3.75
CA VAL A 48 4.20 -5.49 -4.36
C VAL A 48 2.90 -5.28 -3.56
N ILE A 49 2.96 -5.38 -2.23
CA ILE A 49 1.80 -5.12 -1.36
C ILE A 49 1.27 -3.70 -1.59
N PHE A 50 2.15 -2.71 -1.58
CA PHE A 50 1.78 -1.31 -1.83
C PHE A 50 1.14 -1.09 -3.20
N VAL A 51 1.64 -1.76 -4.26
CA VAL A 51 1.04 -1.71 -5.59
C VAL A 51 -0.37 -2.32 -5.60
N LEU A 52 -0.55 -3.49 -4.99
CA LEU A 52 -1.86 -4.14 -4.89
C LEU A 52 -2.85 -3.28 -4.10
N SER A 53 -2.41 -2.70 -2.98
CA SER A 53 -3.21 -1.79 -2.17
C SER A 53 -3.60 -0.53 -2.94
N ALA A 54 -2.69 0.07 -3.70
CA ALA A 54 -2.98 1.21 -4.57
C ALA A 54 -4.02 0.88 -5.66
N LEU A 55 -3.93 -0.32 -6.26
CA LEU A 55 -4.91 -0.78 -7.26
C LEU A 55 -6.30 -1.01 -6.65
N LEU A 56 -6.37 -1.59 -5.45
CA LEU A 56 -7.62 -1.73 -4.71
C LEU A 56 -8.23 -0.36 -4.38
N THR A 57 -7.40 0.58 -3.95
CA THR A 57 -7.82 1.95 -3.67
C THR A 57 -8.33 2.66 -4.92
N LEU A 58 -7.61 2.56 -6.04
CA LEU A 58 -8.03 3.09 -7.34
C LEU A 58 -9.39 2.49 -7.76
N SER A 59 -9.56 1.18 -7.60
CA SER A 59 -10.84 0.52 -7.89
C SER A 59 -11.97 1.07 -7.02
N GLY A 60 -11.71 1.36 -5.74
CA GLY A 60 -12.66 2.01 -4.85
C GLY A 60 -13.06 3.41 -5.28
N ILE A 61 -12.08 4.22 -5.68
CA ILE A 61 -12.33 5.58 -6.18
C ILE A 61 -13.22 5.55 -7.43
N ILE A 62 -12.94 4.64 -8.37
CA ILE A 62 -13.65 4.54 -9.66
C ILE A 62 -15.04 3.91 -9.50
N PHE A 63 -15.15 2.73 -8.87
CA PHE A 63 -16.41 1.98 -8.82
C PHE A 63 -17.37 2.47 -7.75
N ALA A 64 -16.88 2.90 -6.59
CA ALA A 64 -17.73 3.38 -5.50
C ALA A 64 -17.88 4.91 -5.46
N GLN A 65 -17.41 5.63 -6.48
CA GLN A 65 -17.48 7.10 -6.59
C GLN A 65 -16.86 7.84 -5.38
N LEU A 66 -15.85 7.25 -4.74
CA LEU A 66 -15.14 7.85 -3.60
C LEU A 66 -14.28 9.07 -3.97
N TYR A 67 -14.31 9.55 -5.22
CA TYR A 67 -13.61 10.77 -5.64
C TYR A 67 -14.07 12.04 -4.89
N ARG A 68 -15.25 12.01 -4.24
CA ARG A 68 -15.70 13.10 -3.37
C ARG A 68 -15.03 13.10 -2.00
N GLU A 69 -14.39 12.00 -1.62
CA GLU A 69 -13.75 11.85 -0.32
C GLU A 69 -12.24 12.07 -0.46
N MET A 70 -11.79 13.26 -0.05
CA MET A 70 -10.37 13.66 -0.14
C MET A 70 -9.44 12.69 0.60
N GLU A 71 -9.96 11.97 1.61
CA GLU A 71 -9.26 10.93 2.35
C GLU A 71 -8.89 9.72 1.47
N ALA A 72 -9.77 9.30 0.55
CA ALA A 72 -9.46 8.20 -0.35
C ALA A 72 -8.37 8.58 -1.36
N ILE A 73 -8.38 9.84 -1.81
CA ILE A 73 -7.36 10.39 -2.71
C ILE A 73 -6.02 10.52 -1.97
N SER A 74 -6.01 11.00 -0.72
CA SER A 74 -4.76 11.11 0.04
C SER A 74 -4.13 9.74 0.31
N ILE A 75 -4.94 8.73 0.67
CA ILE A 75 -4.50 7.33 0.82
C ILE A 75 -3.91 6.82 -0.49
N PHE A 76 -4.60 7.03 -1.63
CA PHE A 76 -4.12 6.61 -2.93
C PHE A 76 -2.77 7.25 -3.28
N VAL A 77 -2.64 8.55 -3.11
CA VAL A 77 -1.40 9.29 -3.41
C VAL A 77 -0.26 8.79 -2.54
N LEU A 78 -0.52 8.51 -1.27
CA LEU A 78 0.50 7.99 -0.35
C LEU A 78 0.93 6.57 -0.75
N GLN A 79 -0.01 5.69 -1.06
CA GLN A 79 0.26 4.31 -1.51
C GLN A 79 1.00 4.29 -2.85
N ALA A 80 0.53 5.06 -3.83
CA ALA A 80 1.15 5.16 -5.15
C ALA A 80 2.56 5.77 -5.05
N GLY A 81 2.73 6.87 -4.30
CA GLY A 81 4.02 7.52 -4.11
C GLY A 81 5.04 6.61 -3.43
N LEU A 82 4.65 5.93 -2.34
CA LEU A 82 5.51 4.96 -1.66
C LEU A 82 5.83 3.75 -2.54
N SER A 83 4.86 3.26 -3.32
CA SER A 83 5.10 2.13 -4.23
C SER A 83 6.16 2.46 -5.28
N ILE A 84 6.11 3.66 -5.87
CA ILE A 84 7.08 4.12 -6.87
C ILE A 84 8.44 4.30 -6.22
N PHE A 85 8.50 4.96 -5.05
CA PHE A 85 9.74 5.16 -4.32
C PHE A 85 10.43 3.83 -3.97
N LEU A 86 9.65 2.86 -3.48
CA LEU A 86 10.16 1.53 -3.17
C LEU A 86 10.61 0.76 -4.40
N LEU A 87 9.85 0.81 -5.49
CA LEU A 87 10.26 0.23 -6.77
C LEU A 87 11.58 0.82 -7.27
N THR A 88 11.78 2.15 -7.16
CA THR A 88 13.04 2.79 -7.56
C THR A 88 14.23 2.46 -6.67
N MET A 89 14.00 2.05 -5.42
CA MET A 89 15.07 1.63 -4.51
C MET A 89 15.44 0.15 -4.67
N VAL A 90 14.52 -0.66 -5.21
CA VAL A 90 14.69 -2.10 -5.41
C VAL A 90 15.21 -2.44 -6.82
N LEU A 91 15.03 -1.54 -7.79
CA LEU A 91 15.43 -1.74 -9.20
C LEU A 91 16.82 -1.16 -9.48
#